data_AF-R7UZP2-F1
#
_entry.id   AF-R7UZP2-F1
#
_cell.length_a   1.000
_cell.length_b   1.000
_cell.length_c   1.000
_cell.angle_alpha   90.00
_cell.angle_beta   90.00
_cell.angle_gamma   90.00
#
_symmetry.space_group_name_H-M   'P 1'
#
loop_
_entity.id
_entity.type
_entity.pdbx_description
1 polymer ?
#
loop_
_entity_poly.entity_id
_entity_poly.type
_entity_poly.pdbx_seq_one_letter_code
_entity_poly.pdbx_strand_id
1 'polypeptide(L)'
;RLVTDLLSNYSKDVRPVQLWTDPVKVKMDITLHEIVELDNRKQSLTTSIWMRLYWNASNLRWNPDEYGGVNQVSIMADQLWTPDITLFES
;
A
#
# COMPACT_ATOMS: atom_id res chain seq x y z
N ARG A 1 -17.85 -8.36 10.52
CA ARG A 1 -18.94 -7.57 9.93
C ARG A 1 -18.36 -6.46 9.06
N LEU A 2 -17.78 -5.38 9.60
CA LEU A 2 -17.17 -4.30 8.81
C LEU A 2 -16.26 -4.75 7.66
N VAL A 3 -15.26 -5.59 7.93
CA VAL A 3 -14.33 -6.09 6.90
C VAL A 3 -15.06 -6.89 5.82
N THR A 4 -15.98 -7.76 6.21
CA THR A 4 -16.79 -8.56 5.30
C THR A 4 -17.64 -7.68 4.38
N ASP A 5 -18.26 -6.64 4.94
CA ASP A 5 -19.11 -5.71 4.22
C ASP A 5 -18.28 -4.89 3.21
N LEU A 6 -17.12 -4.37 3.63
CA LEU A 6 -16.18 -3.64 2.76
C LEU A 6 -15.63 -4.51 1.62
N LEU A 7 -15.25 -5.75 1.91
CA LEU A 7 -14.63 -6.64 0.93
C LEU A 7 -15.65 -7.29 -0.04
N SER A 8 -16.94 -7.34 0.33
CA SER A 8 -17.98 -7.99 -0.48
C SER A 8 -18.16 -7.37 -1.87
N ASN A 9 -17.94 -6.07 -2.00
CA ASN A 9 -18.08 -5.30 -3.24
C ASN A 9 -16.75 -4.69 -3.70
N TYR A 10 -15.64 -5.20 -3.18
CA TYR A 10 -14.30 -4.72 -3.48
C TYR A 10 -13.56 -5.73 -4.36
N SER A 11 -12.98 -5.24 -5.45
CA SER A 11 -12.02 -6.01 -6.26
C SER A 11 -10.63 -5.45 -6.06
N LYS A 12 -9.68 -6.32 -5.68
CA LYS A 12 -8.27 -5.97 -5.54
C LYS A 12 -7.56 -5.74 -6.87
N ASP A 13 -8.14 -6.20 -7.97
CA ASP A 13 -7.55 -6.09 -9.31
C ASP A 13 -7.78 -4.71 -9.95
N VAL A 14 -8.61 -3.87 -9.32
CA VAL A 14 -9.01 -2.55 -9.83
C VAL A 14 -8.50 -1.45 -8.90
N ARG A 15 -8.00 -0.36 -9.49
CA ARG A 15 -7.55 0.82 -8.74
C ARG A 15 -8.69 1.38 -7.87
N PRO A 16 -8.45 1.67 -6.58
CA PRO A 16 -9.48 2.09 -5.63
C PRO A 16 -9.81 3.59 -5.77
N VAL A 17 -10.33 3.99 -6.93
CA VAL A 17 -10.68 5.38 -7.29
C VAL A 17 -12.18 5.53 -7.50
N GLN A 18 -12.70 6.74 -7.27
CA GLN A 18 -14.12 7.04 -7.48
C GLN A 18 -14.43 7.29 -8.95
N LEU A 19 -13.57 8.06 -9.63
CA LEU A 19 -13.60 8.24 -11.08
C LEU A 19 -12.38 7.55 -11.69
N TRP A 20 -12.59 6.89 -12.83
CA TRP A 20 -11.53 6.17 -13.57
C TRP A 20 -10.40 7.09 -14.04
N THR A 21 -10.69 8.39 -14.20
CA THR A 21 -9.74 9.45 -14.56
C THR A 21 -8.82 9.86 -13.41
N ASP A 22 -9.18 9.54 -12.17
CA ASP A 22 -8.43 10.01 -11.02
C ASP A 22 -7.17 9.16 -10.79
N PRO A 23 -6.02 9.80 -10.47
CA PRO A 23 -4.82 9.07 -10.11
C PRO A 23 -4.89 8.59 -8.65
N VAL A 24 -4.32 7.42 -8.38
CA VAL A 24 -4.02 7.01 -7.00
C VAL A 24 -2.74 7.70 -6.57
N LYS A 25 -2.83 8.59 -5.58
CA LYS A 25 -1.66 9.24 -4.99
C LYS A 25 -1.02 8.30 -3.98
N VAL A 26 0.18 7.81 -4.29
CA VAL A 26 0.98 6.97 -3.40
C VAL A 26 2.07 7.82 -2.79
N LYS A 27 2.04 7.96 -1.46
CA LYS A 27 3.16 8.53 -0.69
C LYS A 27 4.04 7.38 -0.23
N MET A 28 5.34 7.54 -0.42
CA MET A 28 6.33 6.54 -0.05
C MET A 28 7.33 7.15 0.93
N ASP A 29 7.52 6.48 2.05
CA ASP A 29 8.58 6.77 2.99
C ASP A 29 9.57 5.60 2.98
N ILE A 30 10.83 5.88 2.70
CA ILE A 30 11.92 4.89 2.73
C ILE A 30 12.81 5.19 3.92
N THR A 31 13.23 4.14 4.63
CA THR A 31 14.20 4.24 5.71
C THR A 31 15.27 3.18 5.49
N LEU A 32 16.52 3.62 5.32
CA LEU A 32 17.66 2.71 5.22
C LEU A 32 17.83 1.97 6.55
N HIS A 33 17.82 0.63 6.50
CA HIS A 33 18.05 -0.20 7.67
C HIS A 33 19.54 -0.52 7.83
N GLU A 34 20.15 -1.05 6.78
CA GLU A 34 21.57 -1.43 6.75
C GLU A 34 22.13 -1.44 5.33
N ILE A 35 23.45 -1.30 5.24
CA ILE A 35 24.23 -1.59 4.03
C ILE A 35 24.79 -3.00 4.22
N VAL A 36 24.34 -3.94 3.37
CA VAL A 36 24.71 -5.34 3.44
C VAL A 36 26.06 -5.56 2.77
N GLU A 37 26.24 -5.00 1.57
CA GLU A 37 27.47 -5.15 0.78
C GLU A 37 27.70 -3.94 -0.11
N LEU A 38 28.97 -3.58 -0.28
CA LEU A 38 29.44 -2.59 -1.25
C LEU A 38 30.56 -3.20 -2.10
N ASP A 39 30.26 -3.49 -3.36
CA ASP A 39 31.25 -3.93 -4.35
C ASP A 39 31.67 -2.75 -5.22
N ASN A 40 32.80 -2.14 -4.87
CA ASN A 40 33.35 -1.01 -5.60
C ASN A 40 33.84 -1.36 -7.01
N ARG A 41 34.12 -2.64 -7.32
CA ARG A 41 34.55 -3.06 -8.67
C ARG A 41 33.36 -3.23 -9.60
N LYS A 42 32.26 -3.77 -9.09
CA LYS A 42 31.00 -3.91 -9.82
C LYS A 42 30.10 -2.67 -9.72
N GLN A 43 30.50 -1.67 -8.92
CA GLN A 43 29.70 -0.49 -8.58
C GLN A 43 28.30 -0.85 -8.06
N SER A 44 28.22 -1.92 -7.27
CA SER A 44 26.95 -2.44 -6.74
C SER A 44 26.85 -2.22 -5.23
N LEU A 45 25.65 -1.85 -4.79
CA LEU A 45 25.30 -1.59 -3.39
C LEU A 45 24.08 -2.46 -3.04
N THR A 46 24.27 -3.40 -2.12
CA THR A 46 23.15 -4.19 -1.55
C THR A 46 22.76 -3.59 -0.21
N THR A 47 21.51 -3.19 -0.07
CA THR A 47 20.97 -2.56 1.16
C THR A 47 19.66 -3.19 1.57
N SER A 48 19.41 -3.22 2.88
CA SER A 48 18.10 -3.53 3.42
C SER A 48 17.38 -2.23 3.74
N ILE A 49 16.14 -2.09 3.27
CA ILE A 49 15.33 -0.90 3.47
C ILE A 49 13.96 -1.24 4.07
N TRP A 50 13.47 -0.35 4.92
CA TRP A 50 12.07 -0.32 5.31
C TRP A 50 11.32 0.63 4.37
N MET A 51 10.32 0.09 3.68
CA MET A 51 9.46 0.87 2.79
C MET A 51 8.05 0.94 3.39
N ARG A 52 7.53 2.17 3.54
CA ARG A 52 6.15 2.44 3.96
C ARG A 52 5.41 3.14 2.84
N LEU A 53 4.26 2.57 2.47
CA LEU A 53 3.41 3.08 1.41
C LEU A 53 2.10 3.54 2.01
N TYR A 54 1.66 4.73 1.60
CA TYR A 54 0.40 5.31 2.01
C TYR A 54 -0.38 5.70 0.77
N TRP A 55 -1.59 5.20 0.66
CA TRP A 55 -2.52 5.55 -0.42
C TRP A 55 -3.92 5.72 0.16
N ASN A 56 -4.77 6.46 -0.56
CA ASN A 56 -6.18 6.61 -0.20
C ASN A 56 -7.03 5.73 -1.12
N ALA A 57 -7.77 4.80 -0.53
CA ALA A 57 -8.76 4.00 -1.23
C ALA A 57 -10.14 4.64 -1.07
N SER A 58 -10.57 5.42 -2.06
CA SER A 58 -11.82 6.20 -1.98
C SER A 58 -13.08 5.32 -1.89
N ASN A 59 -13.00 4.09 -2.37
CA ASN A 59 -14.08 3.10 -2.30
C ASN A 59 -14.13 2.33 -0.96
N LEU A 60 -13.10 2.43 -0.11
CA LEU A 60 -13.06 1.79 1.20
C LEU A 60 -13.36 2.81 2.30
N ARG A 61 -14.62 3.23 2.36
CA ARG A 61 -15.12 4.18 3.37
C ARG A 61 -16.30 3.58 4.11
N TRP A 62 -16.39 3.84 5.40
CA TRP A 62 -17.52 3.46 6.22
C TRP A 62 -17.83 4.57 7.23
N ASN A 63 -19.03 4.56 7.77
CA ASN A 63 -19.42 5.43 8.87
C ASN A 63 -19.08 4.74 10.20
N PRO A 64 -18.17 5.29 11.05
CA PRO A 64 -17.81 4.68 12.33
C PRO A 64 -19.02 4.39 13.23
N ASP A 65 -20.04 5.25 13.20
CA ASP A 65 -21.25 5.11 14.05
C ASP A 65 -22.03 3.83 13.77
N GLU A 66 -22.01 3.33 12.53
CA GLU A 66 -22.67 2.08 12.12
C GLU A 66 -21.93 0.83 12.60
N TYR A 67 -20.65 0.99 12.99
CA TYR A 67 -19.76 -0.10 13.36
C TYR A 67 -19.19 0.07 14.78
N GLY A 68 -19.91 0.79 15.66
CA GLY A 68 -19.53 0.91 17.07
C GLY A 68 -18.31 1.81 17.32
N GLY A 69 -18.10 2.82 16.48
CA GLY A 69 -17.03 3.80 16.61
C GLY A 69 -15.67 3.33 16.07
N VAL A 70 -15.63 2.26 15.27
CA VAL A 70 -14.38 1.74 14.69
C VAL A 70 -13.85 2.71 13.63
N ASN A 71 -12.69 3.30 13.88
CA ASN A 71 -12.02 4.24 12.96
C ASN A 71 -10.84 3.63 12.20
N GLN A 72 -10.36 2.46 12.62
CA GLN A 72 -9.23 1.79 12.00
C GLN A 72 -9.46 0.28 11.98
N VAL A 73 -9.02 -0.35 10.90
CA VAL A 73 -9.02 -1.80 10.74
C VAL A 73 -7.72 -2.24 10.08
N SER A 74 -7.25 -3.43 10.46
CA SER A 74 -6.10 -4.08 9.83
C SER A 74 -6.60 -5.23 8.97
N ILE A 75 -6.19 -5.22 7.70
CA ILE A 75 -6.55 -6.22 6.68
C ILE A 75 -5.24 -6.67 6.04
N MET A 76 -5.17 -7.94 5.65
CA MET A 76 -4.00 -8.47 4.96
C MET A 76 -3.86 -7.81 3.58
N ALA A 77 -2.63 -7.50 3.19
CA ALA A 77 -2.36 -6.75 1.97
C ALA A 77 -2.81 -7.49 0.69
N ASP A 78 -2.82 -8.83 0.71
CA ASP A 78 -3.23 -9.71 -0.40
C ASP A 78 -4.74 -9.65 -0.73
N GLN A 79 -5.53 -9.08 0.18
CA GLN A 79 -6.97 -8.86 0.02
C GLN A 79 -7.30 -7.47 -0.54
N LEU A 80 -6.32 -6.57 -0.58
CA LEU A 80 -6.48 -5.20 -1.03
C LEU A 80 -5.68 -4.94 -2.31
N TRP A 81 -6.12 -3.97 -3.10
CA TRP A 81 -5.29 -3.38 -4.14
C TRP A 81 -4.08 -2.72 -3.46
N THR A 82 -2.90 -3.08 -3.94
CA THR A 82 -1.63 -2.47 -3.52
C THR A 82 -0.92 -1.92 -4.74
N PRO A 83 -0.27 -0.75 -4.64
CA PRO A 83 0.52 -0.22 -5.75
C PRO A 83 1.70 -1.16 -6.04
N ASP A 84 1.94 -1.44 -7.32
CA ASP A 84 3.12 -2.16 -7.77
C ASP A 84 4.31 -1.19 -7.84
N ILE A 85 5.39 -1.50 -7.12
CA ILE A 85 6.59 -0.66 -7.01
C ILE A 85 7.80 -1.53 -7.33
N THR A 86 8.53 -1.12 -8.36
CA THR A 86 9.75 -1.80 -8.80
C THR A 86 10.93 -0.84 -8.81
N LEU A 87 12.11 -1.35 -8.52
CA LEU A 87 13.36 -0.64 -8.70
C LEU A 87 13.81 -0.85 -10.15
N PHE A 88 13.93 0.22 -10.92
CA PHE A 88 14.28 0.14 -12.34
C PHE A 88 15.72 -0.34 -12.60
N GLU A 89 16.63 -0.01 -11.68
CA GLU A 89 18.06 -0.32 -11.80
C GLU A 89 18.47 -1.15 -10.58
N SER A 90 18.33 -2.47 -10.69
CA SER A 90 18.67 -3.46 -9.65
C SER A 90 19.95 -4.23 -9.98
#